data_AF-A0A3P1XCQ7-F1
#
_entry.id   AF-A0A3P1XCQ7-F1
#
_cell.length_a   1.000
_cell.length_b   1.000
_cell.length_c   1.000
_cell.angle_alpha   90.00
_cell.angle_beta   90.00
_cell.angle_gamma   90.00
#
_symmetry.space_group_name_H-M   'P 1'
#
loop_
_entity.id
_entity.type
_entity.pdbx_description
1 polymer ?
#
loop_
_entity_poly.entity_id
_entity_poly.type
_entity_poly.pdbx_seq_one_letter_code
_entity_poly.pdbx_strand_id
1 'polypeptide(L)'
;FSFTRKCGQAIGGSIPAFILGLSGYIANQVQTPEVIMGIRTSIALVPCGFMLLAFVIIWFYPLTDKKFKEIVVEIDNRKKVQQQLISDITN
;
A
#
# COMPACT_ATOMS: atom_id res chain seq x y z
N PHE A 1 9.08 3.00 12.88
CA PHE A 1 8.34 1.74 12.68
C PHE A 1 6.84 2.02 12.75
N SER A 2 6.10 1.87 11.64
CA SER A 2 4.63 2.06 11.65
C SER A 2 3.92 0.73 11.88
N PHE A 3 2.95 0.68 12.80
CA PHE A 3 2.10 -0.49 13.07
C PHE A 3 1.43 -0.99 11.79
N THR A 4 0.89 -0.07 10.98
CA THR A 4 0.24 -0.38 9.69
C THR A 4 1.16 -1.14 8.75
N ARG A 5 2.45 -0.80 8.73
CA ARG A 5 3.44 -1.50 7.89
C ARG A 5 3.69 -2.94 8.37
N LYS A 6 3.74 -3.17 9.68
CA LYS A 6 3.91 -4.53 10.23
C LYS A 6 2.70 -5.41 9.93
N CYS A 7 1.49 -4.87 10.08
CA CYS A 7 0.26 -5.57 9.71
C CYS A 7 0.24 -5.92 8.22
N GLY A 8 0.56 -4.95 7.36
CA GLY A 8 0.65 -5.19 5.91
C GLY A 8 1.65 -6.28 5.54
N GLN A 9 2.82 -6.31 6.19
CA GLN A 9 3.83 -7.36 5.97
C GLN A 9 3.38 -8.73 6.49
N ALA A 10 2.72 -8.78 7.65
CA ALA A 10 2.20 -10.05 8.18
C ALA A 10 1.11 -10.65 7.27
N ILE A 11 0.19 -9.81 6.80
CA ILE A 11 -0.86 -10.23 5.87
C ILE A 11 -0.25 -10.60 4.52
N GLY A 12 0.63 -9.76 3.95
CA GLY A 12 1.28 -10.05 2.68
C GLY A 12 2.16 -11.30 2.72
N GLY A 13 2.88 -11.53 3.82
CA GLY A 13 3.74 -12.68 4.04
C GLY A 13 2.98 -13.99 4.27
N SER A 14 1.71 -13.96 4.70
CA SER A 14 0.90 -15.18 4.88
C SER A 14 0.32 -15.71 3.56
N ILE A 15 0.15 -14.85 2.55
CA ILE A 15 -0.43 -15.20 1.24
C ILE A 15 0.26 -16.41 0.58
N PRO A 16 1.60 -16.49 0.48
CA PRO A 16 2.26 -17.65 -0.10
C PRO A 16 1.92 -18.97 0.62
N ALA A 17 1.75 -18.94 1.95
CA ALA A 17 1.38 -20.13 2.71
C ALA A 17 -0.02 -20.63 2.32
N PHE A 18 -0.98 -19.71 2.14
CA PHE A 18 -2.31 -20.05 1.64
C PHE A 18 -2.27 -20.57 0.20
N ILE A 19 -1.46 -19.97 -0.68
CA ILE A 19 -1.30 -20.44 -2.06
C ILE A 19 -0.82 -21.90 -2.08
N LEU A 20 0.20 -22.24 -1.27
CA LEU A 20 0.69 -23.61 -1.17
C LEU A 20 -0.41 -24.56 -0.71
N GLY A 21 -1.12 -24.23 0.37
CA GLY A 21 -2.20 -25.04 0.90
C GLY A 21 -3.34 -25.27 -0.09
N LEU A 22 -3.76 -24.23 -0.82
CA LEU A 22 -4.84 -24.32 -1.80
C LEU A 22 -4.41 -25.00 -3.11
N SER A 23 -3.13 -24.94 -3.47
CA SER A 23 -2.59 -25.59 -4.68
C SER A 23 -2.44 -27.10 -4.56
N GLY A 24 -2.60 -27.68 -3.36
CA GLY A 24 -2.34 -29.11 -3.11
C GLY A 24 -0.86 -29.44 -2.96
N TYR A 25 -0.04 -28.47 -2.53
CA TYR A 25 1.39 -28.66 -2.31
C TYR A 25 1.66 -29.70 -1.21
N ILE A 26 2.56 -30.65 -1.47
CA ILE A 26 2.99 -31.67 -0.49
C ILE A 26 4.50 -31.57 -0.29
N ALA A 27 4.95 -31.28 0.93
CA ALA A 27 6.38 -31.14 1.21
C ALA A 27 7.17 -32.43 0.96
N ASN A 28 8.43 -32.29 0.54
CA ASN A 28 9.40 -33.39 0.33
C ASN A 28 8.98 -34.43 -0.72
N GLN A 29 8.06 -34.09 -1.62
CA GLN A 29 7.63 -34.92 -2.73
C GLN A 29 7.86 -34.20 -4.06
N VAL A 30 7.93 -34.95 -5.16
CA VAL A 30 7.91 -34.35 -6.50
C VAL A 30 6.51 -33.78 -6.75
N GLN A 31 6.44 -32.47 -7.02
CA GLN A 31 5.18 -31.81 -7.30
C GLN A 31 4.72 -32.11 -8.73
N THR A 32 3.41 -32.27 -8.93
CA THR A 32 2.88 -32.43 -10.28
C THR A 32 3.02 -31.13 -11.08
N PRO A 33 3.07 -31.20 -12.42
CA PRO A 33 3.13 -30.00 -13.27
C PRO A 33 1.99 -29.01 -13.00
N GLU A 34 0.81 -29.50 -12.65
CA GLU A 34 -0.38 -28.70 -12.35
C GLU A 34 -0.18 -27.87 -11.08
N VAL A 35 0.37 -28.46 -10.01
CA VAL A 35 0.67 -27.76 -8.75
C VAL A 35 1.71 -26.67 -8.99
N ILE A 36 2.77 -26.97 -9.75
CA ILE A 36 3.82 -26.00 -10.10
C ILE A 36 3.24 -24.83 -10.88
N MET A 37 2.40 -25.12 -11.88
CA MET A 37 1.74 -24.09 -12.69
C MET A 37 0.80 -23.22 -11.85
N GLY A 38 0.03 -23.84 -10.94
CA GLY A 38 -0.88 -23.15 -10.02
C GLY A 38 -0.14 -22.17 -9.11
N ILE A 39 0.99 -22.60 -8.52
CA ILE A 39 1.83 -21.73 -7.68
C ILE A 39 2.40 -20.57 -8.52
N ARG A 40 3.03 -20.86 -9.66
CA ARG A 40 3.64 -19.83 -10.53
C ARG A 40 2.64 -18.79 -11.02
N THR A 41 1.43 -19.23 -11.37
CA THR A 41 0.38 -18.34 -11.83
C THR A 41 -0.14 -17.49 -10.67
N SER A 42 -0.29 -18.07 -9.48
CA SER A 42 -0.77 -17.37 -8.28
C SER A 42 0.21 -16.28 -7.82
N ILE A 43 1.52 -16.55 -7.81
CA ILE A 43 2.52 -15.53 -7.43
C ILE A 43 2.59 -14.35 -8.42
N ALA A 44 2.07 -14.50 -9.64
CA ALA A 44 1.97 -13.42 -10.62
C ALA A 44 0.61 -12.69 -10.53
N LEU A 45 -0.50 -13.44 -10.47
CA LEU A 45 -1.85 -12.89 -10.46
C LEU A 45 -2.16 -12.15 -9.17
N VAL A 46 -1.70 -12.63 -8.00
CA VAL A 46 -2.02 -12.00 -6.73
C VAL A 46 -1.42 -10.59 -6.63
N PRO A 47 -0.12 -10.35 -6.89
CA PRO A 47 0.42 -8.99 -6.94
C PRO A 47 -0.23 -8.13 -8.03
N CYS A 48 -0.53 -8.71 -9.19
CA CYS A 48 -1.23 -8.01 -10.28
C CYS A 48 -2.59 -7.47 -9.81
N GLY A 49 -3.38 -8.30 -9.12
CA GLY A 49 -4.68 -7.90 -8.55
C GLY A 49 -4.55 -6.75 -7.54
N PHE A 50 -3.59 -6.83 -6.62
CA PHE A 50 -3.33 -5.73 -5.67
C PHE A 50 -2.87 -4.45 -6.37
N MET A 51 -2.08 -4.56 -7.44
CA MET A 51 -1.62 -3.40 -8.20
C MET A 51 -2.76 -2.73 -8.97
N LEU A 52 -3.66 -3.53 -9.57
CA LEU A 52 -4.89 -3.02 -10.18
C LEU A 52 -5.80 -2.35 -9.15
N LEU A 53 -5.96 -2.94 -7.97
CA LEU A 53 -6.73 -2.34 -6.87
C LEU A 53 -6.13 -1.00 -6.45
N ALA A 54 -4.81 -0.94 -6.27
CA ALA A 54 -4.10 0.29 -5.93
C ALA A 54 -4.27 1.36 -7.02
N PHE A 55 -4.17 0.96 -8.30
CA PHE A 55 -4.41 1.83 -9.43
C PHE A 55 -5.82 2.43 -9.42
N VAL A 56 -6.85 1.60 -9.21
CA VAL A 56 -8.25 2.06 -9.10
C VAL A 56 -8.41 3.07 -7.96
N ILE A 57 -7.85 2.78 -6.78
CA ILE A 57 -7.92 3.68 -5.62
C ILE A 57 -7.25 5.03 -5.95
N ILE A 58 -6.06 5.01 -6.55
CA ILE A 58 -5.32 6.22 -6.92
C ILE A 58 -6.07 7.00 -8.01
N TRP A 59 -6.68 6.31 -8.97
CA TRP A 59 -7.48 6.94 -10.02
C TRP A 59 -8.66 7.75 -9.45
N PHE A 60 -9.29 7.25 -8.40
CA PHE A 60 -10.35 7.98 -7.69
C PHE A 60 -9.83 9.03 -6.70
N TYR A 61 -8.52 9.11 -6.46
CA TYR A 61 -7.93 10.07 -5.54
C TYR A 61 -7.59 11.38 -6.28
N PRO A 62 -8.35 12.48 -6.09
CA PRO A 62 -8.25 13.70 -6.90
C PRO A 62 -7.10 14.60 -6.44
N LEU A 63 -5.91 14.03 -6.24
CA LEU A 63 -4.71 14.80 -5.90
C LEU A 63 -4.01 15.25 -7.19
N THR A 64 -4.65 16.19 -7.88
CA THR A 64 -4.05 16.89 -9.01
C THR A 64 -2.99 17.88 -8.54
N ASP A 65 -2.07 18.27 -9.42
CA ASP A 65 -1.07 19.31 -9.11
C ASP A 65 -1.71 20.60 -8.61
N LYS A 66 -2.89 20.94 -9.13
CA LYS A 66 -3.67 22.09 -8.66
C LYS A 66 -4.08 21.90 -7.20
N LYS A 67 -4.64 20.74 -6.86
CA LYS A 67 -5.06 20.46 -5.48
C LYS A 67 -3.88 20.41 -4.51
N PHE A 68 -2.75 19.87 -4.96
CA PHE A 68 -1.51 19.88 -4.19
C PHE A 68 -1.03 21.32 -3.91
N LYS A 69 -0.99 22.19 -4.93
CA LYS A 69 -0.60 23.60 -4.76
C LYS A 69 -1.53 24.35 -3.80
N GLU A 70 -2.84 24.14 -3.90
CA GLU A 70 -3.83 24.70 -2.96
C GLU A 70 -3.51 24.31 -1.51
N ILE A 71 -3.26 23.01 -1.27
CA ILE A 71 -2.93 22.50 0.08
C ILE A 71 -1.64 23.14 0.61
N VAL A 72 -0.60 23.27 -0.23
CA VAL A 72 0.68 23.87 0.18
C VAL A 72 0.50 25.35 0.57
N VAL A 73 -0.25 26.12 -0.23
CA VAL A 73 -0.55 27.53 0.09
C VAL A 73 -1.32 27.65 1.40
N GLU A 74 -2.32 26.78 1.62
CA GLU A 74 -3.10 26.76 2.86
C GLU A 74 -2.21 26.43 4.08
N ILE A 75 -1.27 25.48 3.94
CA ILE A 75 -0.30 25.15 5.00
C ILE A 75 0.60 26.35 5.30
N ASP A 76 1.13 27.03 4.29
CA ASP A 76 2.02 28.18 4.47
C ASP A 76 1.31 29.37 5.15
N ASN A 77 0.08 29.66 4.73
CA ASN A 77 -0.73 30.70 5.34
C ASN A 77 -1.02 30.41 6.83
N ARG A 78 -1.35 29.16 7.19
CA ARG A 78 -1.53 28.77 8.59
C ARG A 78 -0.27 28.99 9.43
N LYS A 79 0.92 28.68 8.88
CA LYS A 79 2.19 28.90 9.56
C LYS A 79 2.47 30.39 9.80
N LYS A 80 2.23 31.25 8.79
CA LYS A 80 2.39 32.70 8.92
C LYS A 80 1.49 33.30 9.99
N VAL A 81 0.21 32.90 10.00
CA VAL A 81 -0.74 33.34 11.03
C VAL A 81 -0.27 32.92 12.43
N GLN A 82 0.21 31.68 12.61
CA GLN A 82 0.75 31.26 13.90
C GLN A 82 2.01 32.05 14.30
N GLN A 83 2.93 32.32 13.36
CA GLN A 83 4.12 33.11 13.65
C GLN A 83 3.78 34.54 14.07
N GLN A 84 2.80 35.15 13.41
CA GLN A 84 2.35 36.49 13.73
C GLN A 84 1.66 36.56 15.11
N LEU A 85 0.83 35.58 15.45
CA LEU A 85 0.26 35.47 16.80
C LEU A 85 1.35 35.34 17.87
N ILE A 86 2.40 34.56 17.61
CA ILE A 86 3.52 34.41 18.54
C ILE A 86 4.28 35.74 18.71
N SER A 87 4.52 36.48 17.61
CA SER A 87 5.18 37.79 17.70
C SER A 87 4.33 38.82 18.46
N ASP A 88 3.01 38.78 18.30
CA ASP A 88 2.09 39.70 18.98
C ASP A 88 1.98 39.41 20.49
N ILE A 89 2.20 38.17 20.92
CA ILE A 89 2.21 37.77 22.34
C ILE A 89 3.56 38.09 23.01
N THR A 90 4.65 38.09 22.24
CA THR A 90 6.02 38.20 22.77
C THR A 90 6.53 39.64 22.82
N ASN A 91 5.88 40.57 22.10
CA ASN A 91 6.13 42.02 22.15
C ASN A 91 5.22 42.70 23.19
#